data_AF-A0A4Y1ZB23-F1
#
_entry.id   AF-A0A4Y1ZB23-F1
#
_cell.length_a   1.000
_cell.length_b   1.000
_cell.length_c   1.000
_cell.angle_alpha   90.00
_cell.angle_beta   90.00
_cell.angle_gamma   90.00
#
_symmetry.space_group_name_H-M   'P 1'
#
loop_
_entity.id
_entity.type
_entity.pdbx_description
1 polymer ?
#
loop_
_entity_poly.entity_id
_entity_poly.type
_entity_poly.pdbx_seq_one_letter_code
_entity_poly.pdbx_strand_id
1 'polypeptide(L)'
;MFYVKTKRFILIAAAVASLLVFYLIFEHSRVLTATHTVTNTTKTAAERTATDNKITHQQIPTVFIHGWKGSKRSFRTMLERLHANYDGPERAMIVTVRPNGVINVSGSITNQKIPIIQIIFSRNHEPMEQQAAWLNNIFRILKEKLHH
;
A
#
# COMPACT_ATOMS: atom_id res chain seq x y z
N MET A 1 39.34 -40.86 -20.23
CA MET A 1 39.13 -39.41 -20.46
C MET A 1 37.74 -39.04 -21.02
N PHE A 2 36.84 -40.00 -21.31
CA PHE A 2 35.50 -39.73 -21.88
C PHE A 2 34.38 -39.46 -20.85
N TYR A 3 34.53 -39.91 -19.61
CA TYR A 3 33.50 -39.86 -18.56
C TYR A 3 33.24 -38.45 -17.96
N VAL A 4 34.24 -37.57 -17.97
CA VAL A 4 34.11 -36.21 -17.40
C VAL A 4 33.40 -35.26 -18.37
N LYS A 5 33.54 -35.50 -19.69
CA LYS A 5 32.91 -34.68 -20.73
C LYS A 5 31.40 -34.87 -20.73
N THR A 6 30.91 -36.11 -20.67
CA THR A 6 29.47 -36.43 -20.67
C THR A 6 28.74 -35.89 -19.43
N LYS A 7 29.37 -35.91 -18.25
CA LYS A 7 28.80 -35.30 -17.03
C LYS A 7 28.61 -33.79 -17.15
N ARG A 8 29.55 -33.08 -17.79
CA ARG A 8 29.43 -31.64 -18.03
C ARG A 8 28.31 -31.32 -19.01
N PHE A 9 28.12 -32.13 -20.05
CA PHE A 9 27.00 -31.96 -20.99
C PHE A 9 25.63 -32.21 -20.34
N ILE A 10 25.51 -33.22 -19.47
CA ILE A 10 24.25 -33.51 -18.74
C ILE A 10 23.89 -32.37 -17.78
N LEU A 11 24.88 -31.80 -17.08
CA LEU A 11 24.66 -30.66 -16.17
C LEU A 11 24.20 -29.40 -16.91
N ILE A 12 24.78 -29.10 -18.08
CA ILE A 12 24.37 -27.96 -18.90
C ILE A 12 22.95 -28.17 -19.44
N ALA A 13 22.62 -29.38 -19.92
CA ALA A 13 21.28 -29.70 -20.39
C ALA A 13 20.22 -29.56 -19.28
N ALA A 14 20.52 -29.99 -18.06
CA ALA A 14 19.64 -29.84 -16.89
C ALA A 14 19.43 -28.37 -16.50
N ALA A 15 20.47 -27.54 -16.58
CA ALA A 15 20.36 -26.11 -16.32
C ALA A 15 19.47 -25.38 -17.35
N VAL A 16 19.59 -25.73 -18.64
CA VAL A 16 18.75 -25.15 -19.71
C VAL A 16 17.29 -25.57 -19.57
N ALA A 17 17.03 -26.83 -19.23
CA ALA A 17 15.68 -27.32 -18.96
C ALA A 17 15.05 -26.60 -17.74
N SER A 18 15.85 -26.34 -16.71
CA SER A 18 15.39 -25.61 -15.51
C SER A 18 15.03 -24.15 -15.82
N LEU A 19 15.82 -23.49 -16.67
CA LEU A 19 15.57 -22.12 -17.14
C LEU A 19 14.31 -22.03 -18.02
N LEU A 20 14.07 -23.04 -18.88
CA LEU A 20 12.86 -23.10 -19.70
C LEU A 20 11.60 -23.32 -18.85
N VAL A 21 11.65 -24.20 -17.85
CA VAL A 21 10.53 -24.41 -16.92
C VAL A 21 10.27 -23.14 -16.10
N PHE A 22 11.33 -22.45 -15.65
CA PHE A 22 11.19 -21.17 -14.97
C PHE A 22 10.55 -20.08 -15.86
N TYR A 23 10.93 -20.02 -17.14
CA TYR A 23 10.33 -19.10 -18.11
C TYR A 23 8.83 -19.38 -18.32
N LEU A 24 8.44 -20.65 -18.43
CA LEU A 24 7.02 -21.05 -18.57
C LEU A 24 6.18 -20.69 -17.33
N ILE A 25 6.74 -20.85 -16.12
CA ILE A 25 6.09 -20.46 -14.86
C ILE A 25 5.97 -18.93 -14.77
N PHE A 26 6.99 -18.20 -15.22
CA PHE A 26 6.98 -16.73 -15.23
C PHE A 26 5.88 -16.16 -16.13
N GLU A 27 5.69 -16.71 -17.34
CA GLU A 27 4.61 -16.26 -18.24
C GLU A 27 3.21 -16.51 -17.67
N HIS A 28 3.00 -17.62 -16.93
CA HIS A 28 1.70 -17.91 -16.32
C HIS A 28 1.30 -16.87 -15.26
N SER A 29 2.28 -16.25 -14.59
CA SER A 29 2.02 -15.23 -13.56
C SER A 29 1.62 -13.84 -14.10
N ARG A 30 1.62 -13.62 -15.43
CA ARG A 30 1.11 -12.39 -16.05
C ARG A 30 -0.39 -12.43 -16.37
N VAL A 31 -1.04 -13.59 -16.27
CA VAL A 31 -2.45 -13.82 -16.70
C VAL A 31 -3.46 -13.61 -15.56
N LEU A 32 -3.17 -12.74 -14.58
CA LEU A 32 -4.09 -12.42 -13.48
C LEU A 32 -4.40 -10.93 -13.29
N THR A 33 -4.11 -10.10 -14.29
CA THR A 33 -4.66 -8.73 -14.33
C THR A 33 -5.92 -8.73 -15.20
N ALA A 34 -6.98 -9.36 -14.70
CA ALA A 34 -8.31 -9.24 -15.27
C ALA A 34 -8.85 -7.83 -15.01
N THR A 35 -8.87 -7.05 -16.09
CA THR A 35 -9.45 -5.73 -16.25
C THR A 35 -10.92 -5.70 -15.81
N HIS A 36 -11.27 -4.87 -14.83
CA HIS A 36 -12.65 -4.42 -14.64
C HIS A 36 -12.91 -3.23 -15.57
N THR A 37 -13.54 -3.49 -16.71
CA THR A 37 -13.99 -2.47 -17.65
C THR A 37 -15.24 -1.79 -17.09
N VAL A 38 -15.11 -0.58 -16.57
CA VAL A 38 -16.25 0.33 -16.35
C VAL A 38 -16.46 1.11 -17.64
N THR A 39 -17.49 0.75 -18.39
CA THR A 39 -17.88 1.37 -19.64
C THR A 39 -18.60 2.69 -19.36
N ASN A 40 -17.90 3.83 -19.47
CA ASN A 40 -18.53 5.15 -19.47
C ASN A 40 -18.30 5.88 -20.81
N THR A 41 -19.35 5.82 -21.62
CA THR A 41 -19.85 6.76 -22.63
C THR A 41 -18.91 7.84 -23.19
N THR A 42 -18.76 7.77 -24.51
CA THR A 42 -18.30 8.76 -25.49
C THR A 42 -18.43 10.23 -25.06
N LYS A 43 -17.28 10.92 -24.97
CA LYS A 43 -17.16 12.36 -25.24
C LYS A 43 -15.93 12.62 -26.12
N THR A 44 -16.18 13.38 -27.18
CA THR A 44 -15.36 13.74 -28.34
C THR A 44 -13.91 14.12 -28.00
N ALA A 45 -12.96 13.58 -28.77
CA ALA A 45 -11.52 13.60 -28.54
C ALA A 45 -10.77 14.93 -28.82
N ALA A 46 -11.47 15.98 -29.25
CA ALA A 46 -10.82 17.23 -29.68
C ALA A 46 -10.65 18.29 -28.57
N GLU A 47 -11.27 18.11 -27.40
CA GLU A 47 -11.24 19.11 -26.31
C GLU A 47 -10.32 18.71 -25.14
N ARG A 48 -9.69 17.52 -25.20
CA ARG A 48 -8.81 17.01 -24.14
C ARG A 48 -7.36 17.49 -24.23
N THR A 49 -6.94 18.10 -25.33
CA THR A 49 -5.51 18.38 -25.58
C THR A 49 -4.98 19.66 -24.93
N ALA A 50 -5.84 20.50 -24.33
CA ALA A 50 -5.42 21.77 -23.71
C ALA A 50 -5.47 21.78 -22.15
N THR A 51 -6.00 20.73 -21.52
CA THR A 51 -6.20 20.67 -20.06
C THR A 51 -5.53 19.45 -19.42
N ASP A 52 -4.53 18.86 -20.08
CA ASP A 52 -3.86 17.63 -19.63
C ASP A 52 -2.58 17.88 -18.79
N ASN A 53 -2.17 19.14 -18.63
CA ASN A 53 -0.90 19.49 -17.96
C ASN A 53 -1.03 19.93 -16.49
N LYS A 54 -2.07 19.48 -15.77
CA LYS A 54 -2.11 19.62 -14.30
C LYS A 54 -2.99 18.59 -13.60
N ILE A 55 -2.85 17.30 -13.93
CA ILE A 55 -3.32 16.26 -13.01
C ILE A 55 -2.25 16.12 -11.92
N THR A 56 -2.35 16.94 -10.88
CA THR A 56 -1.68 16.68 -9.61
C THR A 56 -2.18 15.32 -9.13
N HIS A 57 -1.34 14.29 -9.15
CA HIS A 57 -1.68 13.01 -8.55
C HIS A 57 -1.91 13.24 -7.05
N GLN A 58 -3.17 13.42 -6.65
CA GLN A 58 -3.53 13.57 -5.26
C GLN A 58 -3.21 12.25 -4.57
N GLN A 59 -2.28 12.30 -3.60
CA GLN A 59 -1.89 11.12 -2.84
C GLN A 59 -3.05 10.71 -1.93
N ILE A 60 -3.63 9.55 -2.21
CA ILE A 60 -4.69 8.97 -1.38
C ILE A 60 -4.02 8.19 -0.23
N PRO A 61 -4.14 8.63 1.03
CA PRO A 61 -3.51 7.93 2.14
C PRO A 61 -4.25 6.66 2.54
N THR A 62 -3.51 5.66 2.99
CA THR A 62 -4.05 4.43 3.60
C THR A 62 -4.04 4.57 5.12
N VAL A 63 -5.21 4.39 5.74
CA VAL A 63 -5.40 4.56 7.18
C VAL A 63 -5.46 3.21 7.89
N PHE A 64 -4.64 3.03 8.93
CA PHE A 64 -4.64 1.82 9.77
C PHE A 64 -5.22 2.12 11.15
N ILE A 65 -6.19 1.31 11.58
CA ILE A 65 -6.90 1.43 12.85
C ILE A 65 -6.86 0.09 13.56
N HIS A 66 -6.37 0.04 14.80
CA HIS A 66 -6.31 -1.21 15.54
C HIS A 66 -7.70 -1.59 16.10
N GLY A 67 -7.92 -2.88 16.32
CA GLY A 67 -9.15 -3.37 16.95
C GLY A 67 -9.21 -3.16 18.46
N TRP A 68 -10.26 -3.71 19.08
CA TRP A 68 -10.45 -3.73 20.54
C TRP A 68 -9.23 -4.29 21.27
N LYS A 69 -8.82 -3.63 22.37
CA LYS A 69 -7.59 -3.92 23.11
C LYS A 69 -6.30 -3.92 22.26
N GLY A 70 -6.37 -3.43 21.02
CA GLY A 70 -5.23 -3.25 20.15
C GLY A 70 -4.32 -2.11 20.61
N SER A 71 -3.20 -1.93 19.92
CA SER A 71 -2.27 -0.83 20.20
C SER A 71 -1.44 -0.52 18.95
N LYS A 72 -0.48 0.41 19.07
CA LYS A 72 0.54 0.64 18.03
C LYS A 72 1.24 -0.64 17.56
N ARG A 73 1.30 -1.68 18.42
CA ARG A 73 1.94 -2.97 18.12
C ARG A 73 1.13 -3.84 17.17
N SER A 74 -0.19 -3.66 17.07
CA SER A 74 -1.08 -4.50 16.26
C SER A 74 -0.65 -4.60 14.80
N PHE A 75 -0.07 -3.53 14.25
CA PHE A 75 0.41 -3.47 12.87
C PHE A 75 1.92 -3.30 12.74
N ARG A 76 2.68 -3.39 13.84
CA ARG A 76 4.11 -3.03 13.84
C ARG A 76 4.90 -3.87 12.83
N THR A 77 4.87 -5.20 12.99
CA THR A 77 5.63 -6.12 12.14
C THR A 77 5.14 -6.13 10.69
N MET A 78 3.83 -5.95 10.49
CA MET A 78 3.25 -5.82 9.17
C MET A 78 3.77 -4.58 8.45
N LEU A 79 3.78 -3.43 9.12
CA LEU A 79 4.23 -2.16 8.52
C LEU A 79 5.75 -2.15 8.32
N GLU A 80 6.52 -2.77 9.22
CA GLU A 80 7.96 -3.01 9.02
C GLU A 80 8.23 -3.82 7.74
N ARG A 81 7.50 -4.92 7.53
CA ARG A 81 7.62 -5.75 6.32
C ARG A 81 7.14 -5.03 5.06
N LEU A 82 6.04 -4.28 5.17
CA LEU A 82 5.50 -3.51 4.06
C LEU A 82 6.52 -2.49 3.57
N HIS A 83 7.19 -1.82 4.51
CA HIS A 83 8.27 -0.89 4.19
C HIS A 83 9.48 -1.60 3.57
N ALA A 84 9.90 -2.75 4.12
CA ALA A 84 11.08 -3.46 3.65
C ALA A 84 10.92 -4.14 2.27
N ASN A 85 9.71 -4.60 1.92
CA ASN A 85 9.52 -5.54 0.81
C ASN A 85 8.79 -4.96 -0.42
N TYR A 86 8.20 -3.78 -0.35
CA TYR A 86 7.29 -3.27 -1.41
C TYR A 86 7.57 -1.81 -1.83
N ASP A 87 8.84 -1.43 -1.98
CA ASP A 87 9.23 -0.05 -2.34
C ASP A 87 8.63 0.96 -1.31
N GLY A 88 8.93 0.64 -0.06
CA GLY A 88 8.09 0.75 1.12
C GLY A 88 7.28 2.02 1.38
N PRO A 89 5.94 1.91 1.42
CA PRO A 89 5.06 2.97 1.94
C PRO A 89 5.56 3.47 3.30
N GLU A 90 5.85 4.77 3.40
CA GLU A 90 6.34 5.37 4.63
C GLU A 90 5.18 5.65 5.58
N ARG A 91 5.42 5.43 6.88
CA ARG A 91 4.49 5.83 7.95
C ARG A 91 4.54 7.35 8.12
N ALA A 92 3.91 8.05 7.19
CA ALA A 92 3.94 9.50 7.06
C ALA A 92 3.29 10.23 8.25
N MET A 93 2.25 9.63 8.86
CA MET A 93 1.55 10.26 10.00
C MET A 93 1.12 9.27 11.08
N ILE A 94 1.12 9.75 12.33
CA ILE A 94 0.57 9.04 13.48
C ILE A 94 -0.45 9.95 14.16
N VAL A 95 -1.66 9.45 14.34
CA VAL A 95 -2.73 10.12 15.07
C VAL A 95 -2.98 9.37 16.37
N THR A 96 -2.79 10.03 17.50
CA THR A 96 -3.01 9.44 18.83
C THR A 96 -4.16 10.12 19.54
N VAL A 97 -5.15 9.33 19.94
CA VAL A 97 -6.31 9.78 20.71
C VAL A 97 -6.10 9.44 22.18
N ARG A 98 -6.18 10.45 23.05
CA ARG A 98 -6.09 10.27 24.51
C ARG A 98 -7.47 9.92 25.09
N PRO A 99 -7.55 9.36 26.32
CA PRO A 99 -8.82 8.98 26.94
C PRO A 99 -9.80 10.15 27.10
N ASN A 100 -9.27 11.36 27.27
CA ASN A 100 -10.06 12.60 27.34
C ASN A 100 -10.48 13.15 25.97
N GLY A 101 -10.28 12.37 24.88
CA GLY A 101 -10.64 12.76 23.52
C GLY A 101 -9.66 13.72 22.84
N VAL A 102 -8.56 14.10 23.49
CA VAL A 102 -7.53 14.95 22.85
C VAL A 102 -6.85 14.18 21.72
N ILE A 103 -6.90 14.74 20.51
CA ILE A 103 -6.29 14.18 19.30
C ILE A 103 -4.94 14.85 19.07
N ASN A 104 -3.88 14.05 18.97
CA ASN A 104 -2.53 14.51 18.64
C ASN A 104 -2.14 13.96 17.28
N VAL A 105 -1.66 14.81 16.38
CA VAL A 105 -1.23 14.42 15.04
C VAL A 105 0.25 14.72 14.89
N SER A 106 1.05 13.71 14.58
CA SER A 106 2.48 13.86 14.25
C SER A 106 2.77 13.41 12.82
N GLY A 107 3.79 14.02 12.23
CA GLY A 107 4.17 13.81 10.83
C GLY A 107 3.34 14.62 9.83
N SER A 108 3.65 14.42 8.55
CA SER A 108 3.05 15.10 7.41
C SER A 108 3.19 14.23 6.15
N ILE A 109 2.19 14.30 5.29
CA ILE A 109 2.23 13.71 3.95
C ILE A 109 2.83 14.77 3.01
N THR A 110 3.84 14.38 2.24
CA THR A 110 4.54 15.26 1.30
C THR A 110 4.55 14.62 -0.09
N ASN A 111 5.55 13.78 -0.38
CA ASN A 111 5.77 13.15 -1.69
C ASN A 111 5.77 11.62 -1.62
N GLN A 112 5.10 11.04 -0.61
CA GLN A 112 4.98 9.59 -0.49
C GLN A 112 4.02 9.01 -1.53
N LYS A 113 4.53 8.09 -2.37
CA LYS A 113 3.73 7.33 -3.36
C LYS A 113 2.50 6.64 -2.72
N ILE A 114 2.66 6.12 -1.50
CA ILE A 114 1.59 5.51 -0.71
C ILE A 114 1.76 6.01 0.74
N PRO A 115 1.09 7.10 1.14
CA PRO A 115 1.22 7.62 2.49
C PRO A 115 0.42 6.76 3.48
N ILE A 116 1.07 6.35 4.57
CA ILE A 116 0.41 5.61 5.65
C ILE A 116 0.12 6.52 6.84
N ILE A 117 -1.14 6.49 7.29
CA ILE A 117 -1.59 7.12 8.52
C ILE A 117 -1.96 6.03 9.52
N GLN A 118 -1.37 6.05 10.71
CA GLN A 118 -1.76 5.13 11.80
C GLN A 118 -2.55 5.86 12.87
N ILE A 119 -3.76 5.37 13.18
CA ILE A 119 -4.57 5.84 14.29
C ILE A 119 -4.35 4.93 15.50
N ILE A 120 -4.12 5.54 16.67
CA ILE A 120 -3.86 4.87 17.94
C ILE A 120 -4.80 5.43 19.00
N PHE A 121 -5.66 4.58 19.57
CA PHE A 121 -6.42 4.90 20.77
C PHE A 121 -5.58 4.54 22.01
N SER A 122 -5.15 5.56 22.77
CA SER A 122 -4.27 5.36 23.94
C SER A 122 -4.91 4.46 24.99
N ARG A 123 -6.22 4.58 25.14
CA ARG A 123 -7.05 3.65 25.90
C ARG A 123 -7.90 2.88 24.92
N ASN A 124 -7.66 1.58 24.86
CA ASN A 124 -8.10 0.68 23.80
C ASN A 124 -9.34 -0.14 24.17
N HIS A 125 -10.05 0.27 25.22
CA HIS A 125 -11.27 -0.35 25.73
C HIS A 125 -12.44 0.64 25.84
N GLU A 126 -12.33 1.78 25.16
CA GLU A 126 -13.41 2.75 25.10
C GLU A 126 -14.54 2.22 24.20
N PRO A 127 -15.83 2.50 24.49
CA PRO A 127 -16.95 2.01 23.69
C PRO A 127 -16.79 2.29 22.19
N MET A 128 -17.35 1.43 21.35
CA MET A 128 -17.19 1.53 19.90
C MET A 128 -17.80 2.82 19.33
N GLU A 129 -18.88 3.28 19.94
CA GLU A 129 -19.57 4.53 19.64
C GLU A 129 -18.64 5.74 19.90
N GLN A 130 -17.91 5.70 21.01
CA GLN A 130 -16.94 6.73 21.36
C GLN A 130 -15.75 6.73 20.38
N GLN A 131 -15.25 5.54 20.02
CA GLN A 131 -14.19 5.41 19.02
C GLN A 131 -14.64 5.91 17.65
N ALA A 132 -15.88 5.65 17.24
CA ALA A 132 -16.46 6.16 16.01
C ALA A 132 -16.60 7.69 16.01
N ALA A 133 -17.04 8.28 17.13
CA ALA A 133 -17.10 9.73 17.29
C ALA A 133 -15.70 10.37 17.17
N TRP A 134 -14.69 9.78 17.79
CA TRP A 134 -13.30 10.21 17.63
C TRP A 134 -12.81 10.06 16.20
N LEU A 135 -13.15 8.96 15.54
CA LEU A 135 -12.74 8.71 14.15
C LEU A 135 -13.32 9.76 13.19
N ASN A 136 -14.59 10.14 13.37
CA ASN A 136 -15.20 11.23 12.59
C ASN A 136 -14.45 12.56 12.74
N ASN A 137 -14.03 12.90 13.97
CA ASN A 137 -13.26 14.11 14.22
C ASN A 137 -11.86 14.02 13.60
N ILE A 138 -11.20 12.86 13.70
CA ILE A 138 -9.90 12.62 13.07
C ILE A 138 -9.99 12.81 11.55
N PHE A 139 -10.98 12.20 10.89
CA PHE A 139 -11.12 12.33 9.43
C PHE A 139 -11.39 13.76 8.98
N ARG A 140 -12.08 14.57 9.78
CA ARG A 140 -12.25 16.00 9.52
C ARG A 140 -10.90 16.75 9.56
N ILE A 141 -10.13 16.53 10.64
CA ILE A 141 -8.79 17.13 10.80
C ILE A 141 -7.86 16.69 9.66
N LEU A 142 -7.89 15.41 9.29
CA LEU A 142 -7.07 14.88 8.20
C LEU A 142 -7.47 15.49 6.85
N LYS A 143 -8.78 15.63 6.58
CA LYS A 143 -9.26 16.26 5.35
C LYS A 143 -8.75 17.70 5.23
N GLU A 144 -8.85 18.49 6.30
CA GLU A 144 -8.34 19.86 6.33
C GLU A 144 -6.83 19.87 6.09
N LYS A 145 -6.06 19.09 6.85
CA LYS A 145 -4.60 19.06 6.75
C LYS A 145 -4.06 18.61 5.38
N LEU A 146 -4.80 17.80 4.64
CA LEU A 146 -4.37 17.23 3.35
C LEU A 146 -4.90 17.99 2.13
N HIS A 147 -5.82 18.93 2.31
CA HIS A 147 -6.39 19.75 1.23
C HIS A 147 -5.71 21.14 1.14
N HIS A 148 -4.69 21.39 1.94
CA HIS A 148 -3.80 22.57 1.86
C HIS A 148 -2.58 22.26 1.01
#